data_AF-A0A0H2RT33-F1
#
_entry.id   AF-A0A0H2RT33-F1
#
_cell.length_a   1.000
_cell.length_b   1.000
_cell.length_c   1.000
_cell.angle_alpha   90.00
_cell.angle_beta   90.00
_cell.angle_gamma   90.00
#
_symmetry.space_group_name_H-M   'P 1'
#
loop_
_entity.id
_entity.type
_entity.pdbx_description
1 polymer ?
#
loop_
_entity_poly.entity_id
_entity_poly.type
_entity_poly.pdbx_seq_one_letter_code
_entity_poly.pdbx_strand_id
1 'polypeptide(L)'
;ILCLGLGSPTDSLQSRFQLCFFLEVVSPDITAYDPISSQADIDLLAKFGIKTCSENQHGAYTLAVPTLAFMPHCEIRLYERFIRANWTTERLLRLLLIGNDLPMYIERRVSHSSTHSEYPCIARLAPLLTVDALPTHKDFPNALNCTAVQRVPPGALPAETDDTFWELPQLAAANDADDVVAEPEARSTNPPSPPSPTC
;
A
#
# COMPACT_ATOMS: atom_id res chain seq x y z
N ILE A 1 -5.64 -5.09 -13.21
CA ILE A 1 -4.64 -4.71 -12.18
C ILE A 1 -5.23 -3.62 -11.29
N LEU A 2 -4.96 -3.64 -9.99
CA LEU A 2 -5.38 -2.62 -9.03
C LEU A 2 -4.16 -1.88 -8.47
N CYS A 3 -4.13 -0.56 -8.54
CA CYS A 3 -3.06 0.29 -8.00
C CYS A 3 -3.63 1.19 -6.92
N LEU A 4 -3.15 1.09 -5.68
CA LEU A 4 -3.59 1.95 -4.58
C LEU A 4 -2.38 2.66 -3.98
N GLY A 5 -2.53 3.93 -3.60
CA GLY A 5 -1.47 4.62 -2.85
C GLY A 5 -0.22 4.97 -3.68
N LEU A 6 -0.38 5.29 -4.97
CA LEU A 6 0.74 5.69 -5.85
C LEU A 6 1.36 7.05 -5.48
N GLY A 7 0.60 7.88 -4.77
CA GLY A 7 0.86 9.28 -4.46
C GLY A 7 0.56 10.21 -5.64
N SER A 8 1.32 11.29 -5.74
CA SER A 8 1.22 12.30 -6.81
C SER A 8 2.45 12.25 -7.72
N PRO A 9 2.43 11.50 -8.85
CA PRO A 9 3.51 11.52 -9.82
C PRO A 9 3.82 12.91 -10.41
N THR A 10 2.90 13.86 -10.48
CA THR A 10 3.24 15.21 -10.96
C THR A 10 4.14 15.94 -9.98
N ASP A 11 3.96 15.73 -8.68
CA ASP A 11 4.63 16.51 -7.64
C ASP A 11 5.75 15.75 -6.90
N SER A 12 5.76 14.41 -6.94
CA SER A 12 6.71 13.56 -6.22
C SER A 12 7.61 12.74 -7.15
N LEU A 13 8.93 12.91 -6.99
CA LEU A 13 9.93 12.10 -7.71
C LEU A 13 9.82 10.61 -7.37
N GLN A 14 9.44 10.28 -6.13
CA GLN A 14 9.26 8.90 -5.70
C GLN A 14 8.04 8.28 -6.37
N SER A 15 6.90 8.98 -6.39
CA SER A 15 5.68 8.53 -7.06
C SER A 15 5.87 8.39 -8.57
N ARG A 16 6.67 9.26 -9.20
CA ARG A 16 7.07 9.07 -10.61
C ARG A 16 7.83 7.79 -10.83
N PHE A 17 8.82 7.51 -9.98
CA PHE A 17 9.60 6.29 -10.13
C PHE A 17 8.75 5.04 -9.90
N GLN A 18 7.85 5.07 -8.90
CA GLN A 18 6.87 4.00 -8.68
C GLN A 18 5.96 3.80 -9.89
N LEU A 19 5.47 4.89 -10.49
CA LEU A 19 4.66 4.83 -11.72
C LEU A 19 5.47 4.23 -12.88
N CYS A 20 6.72 4.65 -13.10
CA CYS A 20 7.58 4.09 -14.13
C CYS A 20 7.77 2.59 -13.93
N PHE A 21 8.14 2.15 -12.72
CA PHE A 21 8.28 0.73 -12.41
C PHE A 21 6.98 -0.04 -12.66
N PHE A 22 5.85 0.52 -12.21
CA PHE A 22 4.55 -0.10 -12.36
C PHE A 22 4.18 -0.29 -13.84
N LEU A 23 4.37 0.73 -14.68
CA LEU A 23 4.12 0.67 -16.12
C LEU A 23 5.00 -0.34 -16.87
N GLU A 24 6.22 -0.59 -16.40
CA GLU A 24 7.13 -1.59 -16.98
C GLU A 24 6.73 -3.03 -16.64
N VAL A 25 6.11 -3.25 -15.48
CA VAL A 25 5.80 -4.59 -14.97
C VAL A 25 4.39 -5.06 -15.34
N VAL A 26 3.48 -4.12 -15.64
CA VAL A 26 2.06 -4.44 -15.81
C VAL A 26 1.55 -4.21 -17.24
N SER A 27 0.62 -5.06 -17.66
CA SER A 27 -0.06 -5.03 -18.97
C SER A 27 -1.44 -4.31 -18.84
N PRO A 28 -2.24 -4.13 -19.91
CA PRO A 28 -3.39 -3.21 -19.87
C PRO A 28 -4.51 -3.68 -18.91
N ASP A 29 -5.52 -2.82 -18.73
CA ASP A 29 -6.61 -2.92 -17.73
C ASP A 29 -6.20 -2.63 -16.28
N ILE A 30 -5.69 -1.41 -16.10
CA ILE A 30 -5.26 -0.87 -14.82
C ILE A 30 -6.33 0.05 -14.26
N THR A 31 -6.69 -0.18 -13.01
CA THR A 31 -7.47 0.75 -12.20
C THR A 31 -6.60 1.29 -11.07
N ALA A 32 -6.59 2.61 -10.88
CA ALA A 32 -5.81 3.28 -9.84
C ALA A 32 -6.69 4.14 -8.92
N TYR A 33 -6.33 4.24 -7.65
CA TYR A 33 -6.91 5.18 -6.70
C TYR A 33 -5.85 5.67 -5.71
N ASP A 34 -5.84 6.97 -5.48
CA ASP A 34 -5.08 7.59 -4.40
C ASP A 34 -5.78 8.87 -3.93
N PRO A 35 -6.03 9.06 -2.62
CA PRO A 35 -6.71 10.24 -2.10
C PRO A 35 -5.95 11.56 -2.32
N ILE A 36 -4.62 11.51 -2.50
CA ILE A 36 -3.79 12.70 -2.74
C ILE A 36 -3.57 13.01 -4.23
N SER A 37 -4.16 12.23 -5.14
CA SER A 37 -4.07 12.50 -6.57
C SER A 37 -4.71 13.83 -6.94
N SER A 38 -3.94 14.71 -7.58
CA SER A 38 -4.44 15.94 -8.18
C SER A 38 -5.11 15.67 -9.53
N GLN A 39 -5.79 16.68 -10.09
CA GLN A 39 -6.30 16.59 -11.46
C GLN A 39 -5.16 16.37 -12.47
N ALA A 40 -3.98 16.95 -12.24
CA ALA A 40 -2.83 16.76 -13.11
C ALA A 40 -2.31 15.31 -13.07
N ASP A 41 -2.38 14.65 -11.90
CA ASP A 41 -2.06 13.23 -11.76
C ASP A 41 -3.05 12.36 -12.52
N ILE A 42 -4.35 12.64 -12.37
CA ILE A 42 -5.41 11.92 -13.08
C ILE A 42 -5.21 12.05 -14.60
N ASP A 43 -4.95 13.26 -15.09
CA ASP A 43 -4.71 13.52 -16.51
C ASP A 43 -3.44 12.83 -17.02
N LEU A 44 -2.39 12.74 -16.18
CA LEU A 44 -1.17 12.01 -16.50
C LEU A 44 -1.42 10.50 -16.58
N LEU A 45 -2.11 9.92 -15.61
CA LEU A 45 -2.45 8.49 -15.58
C LEU A 45 -3.32 8.09 -16.78
N ALA A 46 -4.27 8.95 -17.15
CA ALA A 46 -5.13 8.74 -18.32
C ALA A 46 -4.32 8.63 -19.63
N LYS A 47 -3.22 9.39 -19.77
CA LYS A 47 -2.32 9.29 -20.95
C LYS A 47 -1.63 7.93 -21.07
N PHE A 48 -1.49 7.21 -19.96
CA PHE A 48 -0.97 5.84 -19.93
C PHE A 48 -2.06 4.77 -19.98
N GLY A 49 -3.33 5.14 -20.20
CA GLY A 49 -4.45 4.21 -20.24
C GLY A 49 -4.87 3.66 -18.88
N ILE A 50 -4.44 4.30 -17.78
CA ILE A 50 -4.82 3.94 -16.42
C ILE A 50 -6.16 4.60 -16.09
N LYS A 51 -7.14 3.80 -15.66
CA LYS A 51 -8.45 4.29 -15.22
C LYS A 51 -8.36 4.70 -13.75
N THR A 52 -8.71 5.94 -13.42
CA THR A 52 -8.75 6.39 -12.03
C THR A 52 -10.16 6.28 -11.45
N CYS A 53 -10.29 5.73 -10.24
CA CYS A 53 -11.54 5.77 -9.49
C CYS A 53 -11.70 7.12 -8.79
N SER A 54 -12.93 7.64 -8.73
CA SER A 54 -13.24 8.88 -7.99
C SER A 54 -13.73 8.63 -6.56
N GLU A 55 -14.12 7.40 -6.24
CA GLU A 55 -14.70 7.04 -4.95
C GLU A 55 -13.66 6.37 -4.05
N ASN A 56 -13.55 6.86 -2.81
CA ASN A 56 -12.74 6.20 -1.80
C ASN A 56 -13.46 4.96 -1.28
N GLN A 57 -13.00 3.78 -1.67
CA GLN A 57 -13.55 2.53 -1.10
C GLN A 57 -12.97 2.21 0.28
N HIS A 58 -12.12 3.08 0.84
CA HIS A 58 -11.45 2.92 2.14
C HIS A 58 -10.77 1.54 2.30
N GLY A 59 -10.25 0.98 1.21
CA GLY A 59 -9.63 -0.34 1.17
C GLY A 59 -10.58 -1.51 0.89
N ALA A 60 -11.89 -1.32 0.77
CA ALA A 60 -12.88 -2.39 0.56
C ALA A 60 -12.96 -2.96 -0.87
N TYR A 61 -11.82 -3.06 -1.57
CA TYR A 61 -11.74 -3.59 -2.93
C TYR A 61 -11.78 -5.13 -2.90
N THR A 62 -12.84 -5.73 -3.45
CA THR A 62 -13.00 -7.20 -3.48
C THR A 62 -12.43 -7.83 -4.76
N LEU A 63 -11.76 -8.97 -4.61
CA LEU A 63 -11.04 -9.65 -5.70
C LEU A 63 -11.90 -10.76 -6.33
N ALA A 64 -12.66 -10.40 -7.37
CA ALA A 64 -13.48 -11.34 -8.13
C ALA A 64 -12.66 -12.25 -9.07
N VAL A 65 -11.46 -11.82 -9.46
CA VAL A 65 -10.56 -12.54 -10.39
C VAL A 65 -9.12 -12.47 -9.87
N PRO A 66 -8.20 -13.33 -10.36
CA PRO A 66 -6.78 -13.18 -10.08
C PRO A 66 -6.32 -11.75 -10.37
N THR A 67 -5.78 -11.08 -9.36
CA THR A 67 -5.51 -9.64 -9.39
C THR A 67 -4.14 -9.35 -8.82
N LEU A 68 -3.34 -8.61 -9.60
CA LEU A 68 -2.16 -7.93 -9.09
C LEU A 68 -2.63 -6.64 -8.40
N ALA A 69 -2.36 -6.53 -7.10
CA ALA A 69 -2.51 -5.31 -6.32
C ALA A 69 -1.13 -4.65 -6.15
N PHE A 70 -0.97 -3.43 -6.67
CA PHE A 70 0.23 -2.62 -6.50
C PHE A 70 -0.07 -1.55 -5.44
N MET A 71 0.60 -1.62 -4.28
CA MET A 71 0.28 -0.81 -3.10
C MET A 71 1.53 -0.25 -2.40
N PRO A 72 2.53 0.30 -3.11
CA PRO A 72 3.78 0.73 -2.46
C PRO A 72 3.50 1.81 -1.40
N HIS A 73 4.24 1.78 -0.29
CA HIS A 73 4.20 2.79 0.78
C HIS A 73 2.83 3.08 1.41
N CYS A 74 1.83 2.26 1.11
CA CYS A 74 0.52 2.35 1.73
C CYS A 74 0.61 2.14 3.24
N GLU A 75 -0.25 2.84 3.98
CA GLU A 75 -0.35 2.64 5.41
C GLU A 75 -0.84 1.23 5.75
N ILE A 76 -0.37 0.68 6.86
CA ILE A 76 -0.76 -0.66 7.34
C ILE A 76 -2.28 -0.81 7.52
N ARG A 77 -3.00 0.27 7.86
CA ARG A 77 -4.48 0.28 7.95
C ARG A 77 -5.13 -0.03 6.61
N LEU A 78 -4.58 0.47 5.50
CA LEU A 78 -5.12 0.20 4.17
C LEU A 78 -4.93 -1.27 3.77
N TYR A 79 -3.77 -1.86 4.10
CA TYR A 79 -3.54 -3.29 3.93
C TYR A 79 -4.51 -4.14 4.75
N GLU A 80 -4.73 -3.79 6.02
CA GLU A 80 -5.63 -4.53 6.90
C GLU A 80 -7.05 -4.53 6.35
N ARG A 81 -7.56 -3.36 5.94
CA ARG A 81 -8.90 -3.24 5.33
C ARG A 81 -9.01 -4.00 4.01
N PHE A 82 -7.98 -3.91 3.15
CA PHE A 82 -7.95 -4.61 1.86
C PHE A 82 -7.92 -6.13 2.01
N ILE A 83 -7.06 -6.64 2.89
CA ILE A 83 -6.97 -8.08 3.18
C ILE A 83 -8.27 -8.55 3.83
N ARG A 84 -8.83 -7.78 4.76
CA ARG A 84 -10.11 -8.09 5.41
C ARG A 84 -11.27 -8.20 4.42
N ALA A 85 -11.37 -7.31 3.43
CA ALA A 85 -12.40 -7.37 2.40
C ALA A 85 -12.30 -8.66 1.52
N ASN A 86 -11.14 -9.30 1.56
CA ASN A 86 -10.79 -10.49 0.80
C ASN A 86 -10.54 -11.72 1.67
N TRP A 87 -11.04 -11.74 2.92
CA TRP A 87 -10.76 -12.78 3.92
C TRP A 87 -11.50 -14.10 3.66
N THR A 88 -11.26 -14.71 2.51
CA THR A 88 -11.69 -16.07 2.15
C THR A 88 -10.56 -16.77 1.41
N THR A 89 -10.54 -18.12 1.45
CA THR A 89 -9.54 -18.92 0.74
C THR A 89 -9.42 -18.52 -0.73
N GLU A 90 -10.56 -18.47 -1.42
CA GLU A 90 -10.64 -18.15 -2.85
C GLU A 90 -10.05 -16.77 -3.18
N ARG A 91 -10.37 -15.73 -2.39
CA ARG A 91 -9.96 -14.35 -2.67
C ARG A 91 -8.51 -14.10 -2.27
N LEU A 92 -8.04 -14.67 -1.15
CA LEU A 92 -6.63 -14.58 -0.75
C LEU A 92 -5.71 -15.27 -1.76
N LEU A 93 -6.14 -16.41 -2.34
CA LEU A 93 -5.38 -17.09 -3.40
C LEU A 93 -5.39 -16.36 -4.75
N ARG A 94 -6.32 -15.42 -4.97
CA ARG A 94 -6.35 -14.55 -6.16
C ARG A 94 -5.38 -13.38 -6.08
N LEU A 95 -4.84 -13.08 -4.91
CA LEU A 95 -4.01 -11.91 -4.68
C LEU A 95 -2.54 -12.18 -5.03
N LEU A 96 -2.01 -11.39 -5.95
CA LEU A 96 -0.57 -11.13 -6.06
C LEU A 96 -0.32 -9.69 -5.59
N LEU A 97 0.34 -9.53 -4.45
CA LEU A 97 0.59 -8.23 -3.86
C LEU A 97 2.01 -7.75 -4.21
N ILE A 98 2.13 -6.57 -4.78
CA ILE A 98 3.40 -5.82 -4.85
C ILE A 98 3.23 -4.60 -3.97
N GLY A 99 3.84 -4.63 -2.79
CA GLY A 99 3.64 -3.61 -1.77
C GLY A 99 4.62 -3.78 -0.62
N ASN A 100 4.43 -3.05 0.46
CA ASN A 100 5.22 -3.14 1.67
C ASN A 100 5.29 -4.59 2.15
N ASP A 101 6.50 -5.06 2.47
CA ASP A 101 6.76 -6.36 3.08
C ASP A 101 5.94 -6.48 4.38
N LEU A 102 4.87 -7.28 4.32
CA LEU A 102 3.88 -7.37 5.38
C LEU A 102 4.42 -8.03 6.65
N PRO A 103 5.19 -9.15 6.58
CA PRO A 103 5.89 -9.68 7.74
C PRO A 103 6.75 -8.63 8.43
N MET A 104 7.59 -7.92 7.69
CA MET A 104 8.43 -6.88 8.26
C MET A 104 7.62 -5.73 8.84
N TYR A 105 6.48 -5.38 8.22
CA TYR A 105 5.62 -4.29 8.71
C TYR A 105 5.01 -4.62 10.08
N ILE A 106 4.55 -5.87 10.25
CA ILE A 106 4.03 -6.36 11.54
C ILE A 106 5.14 -6.46 12.56
N GLU A 107 6.28 -7.07 12.25
CA GLU A 107 7.40 -7.21 13.20
C GLU A 107 7.86 -5.87 13.78
N ARG A 108 7.98 -4.83 12.94
CA ARG A 108 8.34 -3.48 13.40
C ARG A 108 7.32 -2.89 14.37
N ARG A 109 6.04 -3.22 14.20
CA ARG A 109 4.93 -2.75 15.04
C ARG A 109 4.76 -3.60 16.30
N VAL A 110 5.13 -4.89 16.30
CA VAL A 110 5.06 -5.84 17.44
C VAL A 110 5.85 -5.38 18.67
N SER A 111 6.75 -4.40 18.53
CA SER A 111 7.32 -3.64 19.66
C SER A 111 6.26 -2.98 20.56
N HIS A 112 5.02 -2.85 20.09
CA HIS A 112 3.85 -2.39 20.82
C HIS A 112 2.88 -3.57 21.03
N SER A 113 2.53 -3.84 22.29
CA SER A 113 1.76 -5.00 22.76
C SER A 113 0.35 -5.18 22.17
N SER A 114 -0.14 -4.24 21.34
CA SER A 114 -1.48 -4.22 20.75
C SER A 114 -1.53 -4.55 19.25
N THR A 115 -0.41 -4.80 18.58
CA THR A 115 -0.35 -4.92 17.11
C THR A 115 -1.19 -6.07 16.55
N HIS A 116 -1.16 -7.24 17.20
CA HIS A 116 -1.97 -8.40 16.78
C HIS A 116 -3.47 -8.17 16.93
N SER A 117 -3.89 -7.34 17.89
CA SER A 117 -5.30 -6.96 18.06
C SER A 117 -5.73 -5.85 17.10
N GLU A 118 -4.80 -4.97 16.68
CA GLU A 118 -5.11 -3.84 15.79
C GLU A 118 -5.15 -4.24 14.31
N TYR A 119 -4.27 -5.18 13.90
CA TYR A 119 -4.15 -5.66 12.52
C TYR A 119 -4.25 -7.19 12.43
N PRO A 120 -5.38 -7.80 12.85
CA PRO A 120 -5.52 -9.25 12.93
C PRO A 120 -5.38 -9.95 11.59
N CYS A 121 -5.82 -9.35 10.48
CA CYS A 121 -5.73 -10.00 9.17
C CYS A 121 -4.27 -10.09 8.71
N ILE A 122 -3.52 -8.99 8.76
CA ILE A 122 -2.10 -9.00 8.39
C ILE A 122 -1.32 -9.92 9.34
N ALA A 123 -1.56 -9.84 10.65
CA ALA A 123 -0.84 -10.63 11.63
C ALA A 123 -1.03 -12.15 11.44
N ARG A 124 -2.22 -12.58 11.00
CA ARG A 124 -2.51 -13.98 10.69
C ARG A 124 -1.99 -14.41 9.32
N LEU A 125 -2.08 -13.53 8.31
CA LEU A 125 -1.71 -13.85 6.93
C LEU A 125 -0.19 -13.81 6.70
N ALA A 126 0.50 -12.83 7.28
CA ALA A 126 1.91 -12.57 7.00
C ALA A 126 2.83 -13.80 7.17
N PRO A 127 2.70 -14.63 8.22
CA PRO A 127 3.49 -15.86 8.36
C PRO A 127 3.27 -16.91 7.26
N LEU A 128 2.16 -16.80 6.51
CA LEU A 128 1.78 -17.75 5.46
C LEU A 128 2.21 -17.28 4.06
N LEU A 129 2.76 -16.08 3.92
CA LEU A 129 3.14 -15.51 2.63
C LEU A 129 4.50 -16.04 2.16
N THR A 130 4.61 -16.29 0.86
CA THR A 130 5.91 -16.22 0.17
C THR A 130 6.19 -14.75 -0.12
N VAL A 131 7.36 -14.28 0.31
CA VAL A 131 7.78 -12.88 0.18
C VAL A 131 9.10 -12.80 -0.58
N ASP A 132 9.06 -12.16 -1.73
CA ASP A 132 10.21 -11.91 -2.61
C ASP A 132 10.48 -10.39 -2.60
N ALA A 133 11.41 -9.95 -1.74
CA ALA A 133 11.74 -8.53 -1.61
C ALA A 133 12.32 -7.95 -2.92
N LEU A 134 11.85 -6.75 -3.30
CA LEU A 134 12.40 -6.05 -4.45
C LEU A 134 13.78 -5.50 -4.13
N PRO A 135 14.71 -5.47 -5.10
CA PRO A 135 16.02 -4.87 -4.90
C PRO A 135 15.90 -3.36 -4.74
N THR A 136 16.72 -2.79 -3.86
CA THR A 136 16.82 -1.34 -3.71
C THR A 136 17.45 -0.71 -4.96
N HIS A 137 16.82 0.34 -5.50
CA HIS A 137 17.40 1.11 -6.60
C HIS A 137 18.50 2.06 -6.09
N LYS A 138 19.63 2.16 -6.79
CA LYS A 138 20.76 3.00 -6.37
C LYS A 138 20.40 4.49 -6.33
N ASP A 139 19.76 4.99 -7.38
CA ASP A 139 19.45 6.42 -7.53
C ASP A 139 18.11 6.82 -6.88
N PHE A 140 17.26 5.85 -6.57
CA PHE A 140 15.92 6.06 -6.01
C PHE A 140 15.66 5.08 -4.86
N PRO A 141 16.51 5.11 -3.81
CA PRO A 141 16.49 4.08 -2.77
C PRO A 141 15.18 4.01 -2.01
N ASN A 142 14.44 5.13 -1.91
CA ASN A 142 13.18 5.22 -1.19
C ASN A 142 11.94 4.97 -2.05
N ALA A 143 12.07 4.82 -3.37
CA ALA A 143 10.88 4.69 -4.21
C ALA A 143 10.22 3.31 -4.06
N LEU A 144 11.02 2.26 -3.87
CA LEU A 144 10.56 0.87 -3.68
C LEU A 144 11.20 0.23 -2.44
N ASN A 145 11.73 1.01 -1.49
CA ASN A 145 12.26 0.42 -0.26
C ASN A 145 11.15 -0.35 0.45
N CYS A 146 11.54 -1.42 1.13
CA CYS A 146 10.59 -2.26 1.86
C CYS A 146 9.45 -2.83 1.00
N THR A 147 9.53 -2.75 -0.35
CA THR A 147 8.52 -3.31 -1.25
C THR A 147 8.91 -4.74 -1.62
N ALA A 148 7.92 -5.64 -1.65
CA ALA A 148 8.09 -7.04 -1.97
C ALA A 148 6.94 -7.54 -2.85
N VAL A 149 7.22 -8.57 -3.64
CA VAL A 149 6.21 -9.39 -4.30
C VAL A 149 5.78 -10.47 -3.32
N GLN A 150 4.48 -10.53 -3.02
CA GLN A 150 3.93 -11.34 -1.94
C GLN A 150 2.72 -12.12 -2.44
N ARG A 151 2.65 -13.40 -2.09
CA ARG A 151 1.53 -14.27 -2.46
C ARG A 151 1.33 -15.37 -1.42
N VAL A 152 0.12 -15.88 -1.36
CA VAL A 152 -0.21 -17.08 -0.60
C VAL A 152 0.15 -18.31 -1.45
N PRO A 153 1.05 -19.21 -0.99
CA PRO A 153 1.29 -20.47 -1.68
C PRO A 153 0.04 -21.36 -1.67
N PRO A 154 -0.20 -22.16 -2.73
CA PRO A 154 -1.28 -23.15 -2.74
C PRO A 154 -1.14 -24.11 -1.54
N GLY A 155 -2.22 -24.27 -0.77
CA GLY A 155 -2.26 -25.14 0.41
C GLY A 155 -1.66 -24.55 1.69
N ALA A 156 -1.21 -23.29 1.68
CA ALA A 156 -0.68 -22.63 2.89
C ALA A 156 -1.77 -22.11 3.84
N LEU A 157 -2.98 -21.87 3.35
CA LEU A 157 -4.10 -21.39 4.17
C LEU A 157 -4.70 -22.54 4.98
N PRO A 158 -5.13 -22.28 6.23
CA PRO A 158 -5.86 -23.24 7.03
C PRO A 158 -7.17 -23.67 6.37
N ALA A 159 -7.71 -24.82 6.80
CA ALA A 159 -9.04 -25.24 6.40
C ALA A 159 -10.09 -24.17 6.78
N GLU A 160 -11.14 -24.01 5.98
CA GLU A 160 -12.19 -23.01 6.23
C GLU A 160 -12.95 -23.22 7.55
N THR A 161 -12.81 -24.39 8.16
CA THR A 161 -13.35 -24.71 9.49
C THR A 161 -12.44 -24.26 10.65
N ASP A 162 -11.29 -23.66 10.37
CA ASP A 162 -10.40 -23.11 11.40
C ASP A 162 -10.85 -21.72 11.83
N ASP A 163 -11.78 -21.68 12.78
CA ASP A 163 -12.34 -20.44 13.31
C ASP A 163 -11.26 -19.53 13.94
N THR A 164 -10.15 -20.10 14.43
CA THR A 164 -9.06 -19.29 15.02
C THR A 164 -8.38 -18.40 13.99
N PHE A 165 -8.34 -18.84 12.73
CA PHE A 165 -7.81 -18.07 11.61
C PHE A 165 -8.89 -17.24 10.92
N TRP A 166 -10.05 -17.83 10.64
CA TRP A 166 -11.07 -17.21 9.79
C TRP A 166 -12.02 -16.27 10.53
N GLU A 167 -12.32 -16.50 11.80
CA GLU A 167 -13.17 -15.59 12.57
C GLU A 167 -12.39 -14.33 12.96
N LEU A 168 -12.78 -13.19 12.37
CA LEU A 168 -12.16 -11.90 12.63
C LEU A 168 -12.90 -11.15 13.73
N PRO A 169 -12.19 -10.44 14.63
CA PRO A 169 -12.83 -9.53 15.59
C PRO A 169 -13.55 -8.40 14.84
N GLN A 170 -14.59 -7.82 15.44
CA GLN A 170 -15.24 -6.64 14.87
C GLN A 170 -14.21 -5.50 14.70
N LEU A 171 -14.31 -4.74 13.60
CA LEU A 171 -13.44 -3.56 13.47
C LEU A 171 -13.87 -2.61 14.59
N ALA A 172 -12.91 -2.05 15.33
CA ALA A 172 -13.22 -0.88 16.14
C ALA A 172 -13.84 0.18 15.22
N ALA A 173 -14.90 0.86 15.67
CA ALA A 173 -15.53 1.93 14.90
C ALA A 173 -14.44 2.92 14.50
N ALA A 174 -14.30 3.16 13.20
CA ALA A 174 -13.32 4.11 12.70
C ALA A 174 -13.67 5.49 13.28
N ASN A 175 -12.72 6.12 13.96
CA ASN A 175 -12.73 7.57 14.01
C ASN A 175 -12.35 8.01 12.60
N ASP A 176 -13.33 8.30 11.76
CA ASP A 176 -13.14 8.83 10.39
C ASP A 176 -12.46 10.22 10.37
N ALA A 177 -11.93 10.68 11.51
CA ALA A 177 -11.23 11.94 11.68
C ALA A 177 -9.74 11.87 11.31
N ASP A 178 -9.15 10.68 11.16
CA ASP A 178 -7.73 10.52 10.80
C ASP A 178 -7.48 10.39 9.28
N ASP A 179 -8.53 10.37 8.45
CA ASP A 179 -8.40 10.43 6.97
C ASP A 179 -8.14 11.88 6.47
N VAL A 180 -7.93 12.85 7.37
CA VAL A 180 -7.39 14.16 7.02
C VAL A 180 -5.90 14.00 6.77
N VAL A 181 -5.54 13.83 5.50
CA VAL A 181 -4.19 14.00 4.97
C VAL A 181 -3.58 15.23 5.65
N ALA A 182 -2.50 15.03 6.39
CA ALA A 182 -1.71 16.14 6.94
C ALA A 182 -1.43 17.13 5.80
N GLU A 183 -1.89 18.36 5.95
CA GLU A 183 -1.51 19.44 5.05
C GLU A 183 0.01 19.42 4.87
N PRO A 184 0.54 19.61 3.66
CA PRO A 184 1.98 19.73 3.50
C PRO A 184 2.44 20.90 4.36
N GLU A 185 3.25 20.60 5.40
CA GLU A 185 3.85 21.64 6.23
C GLU A 185 4.42 22.71 5.31
N ALA A 186 3.89 23.92 5.45
CA ALA A 186 4.34 25.07 4.68
C ALA A 186 5.86 25.14 4.80
N ARG A 187 6.53 25.02 3.65
CA ARG A 187 7.97 25.11 3.48
C ARG A 187 8.47 26.30 4.31
N SER A 188 9.11 26.02 5.45
CA SER A 188 9.81 27.04 6.22
C SER A 188 10.91 27.61 5.34
N THR A 189 10.66 28.77 4.75
CA THR A 189 11.68 29.58 4.10
C THR A 189 12.56 30.14 5.20
N ASN A 190 13.58 29.38 5.60
CA ASN A 190 14.66 29.95 6.39
C ASN A 190 15.29 31.09 5.56
N PRO A 191 15.35 32.33 6.08
CA PRO A 191 16.06 33.40 5.40
C PRO A 191 17.56 33.07 5.33
N PRO A 192 18.26 33.54 4.28
CA PRO A 192 19.69 33.28 4.13
C PRO A 192 20.47 33.86 5.31
N SER A 193 21.42 33.06 5.82
CA SER A 193 22.31 33.47 6.92
C SER A 193 23.14 34.69 6.53
N PRO A 194 23.38 35.63 7.45
CA PRO A 194 24.20 36.81 7.17
C PRO A 194 25.67 36.43 6.91
N PRO A 195 26.40 37.21 6.10
CA PRO A 195 27.79 36.92 5.78
C PRO A 195 28.67 37.02 7.03
N SER A 196 29.61 36.06 7.14
CA SER A 196 30.60 36.02 8.22
C SER A 196 31.50 37.27 8.20
N PRO A 197 31.87 37.82 9.36
CA PRO A 197 32.77 38.96 9.40
C PRO A 197 34.20 38.53 9.04
N THR A 198 34.78 39.20 8.05
CA THR A 198 36.21 39.20 7.76
C THR A 198 36.97 39.95 8.86
N CYS A 199 37.85 39.23 9.57
CA CYS A 199 39.17 39.69 10.01
C CYS A 199 40.00 38.45 10.37
#